data_AF-A0A370UBZ6-F1
#
_entry.id   AF-A0A370UBZ6-F1
#
_cell.length_a   1.000
_cell.length_b   1.000
_cell.length_c   1.000
_cell.angle_alpha   90.00
_cell.angle_beta   90.00
_cell.angle_gamma   90.00
#
_symmetry.space_group_name_H-M   'P 1'
#
loop_
_entity.id
_entity.type
_entity.pdbx_description
1 polymer ?
#
loop_
_entity_poly.entity_id
_entity_poly.type
_entity_poly.pdbx_seq_one_letter_code
_entity_poly.pdbx_strand_id
1 'polypeptide(L)'
;MSRTFPLKAALTVSAVVFLSACSNVQKQGVFSQAEVEHHDIRPTFSHALEREEWLANEYRKYLATKGNKAFAVYWDGLGYPSASGYSDDKLSMTIARKEALRLCQAYSQSQRQYCVIEDEKGTDREPLRSTDFPKEVIAYRDADHWQEYVSTRGHKAIAGNQSGIKAGSKGASQAEAEQKALEQCRENASYVSLDCYIIASE
;
A
#
# COMPACT_ATOMS: atom_id res chain seq x y z
N MET A 1 83.62 16.38 13.21
CA MET A 1 83.28 16.81 14.58
C MET A 1 81.80 17.13 14.65
N SER A 2 81.12 16.48 15.58
CA SER A 2 79.68 16.48 15.82
C SER A 2 79.09 17.85 16.18
N ARG A 3 77.80 18.04 15.84
CA ARG A 3 76.72 18.66 16.65
C ARG A 3 75.44 18.77 15.79
N THR A 4 74.53 17.80 15.90
CA THR A 4 73.28 17.85 16.70
C THR A 4 72.30 18.94 16.30
N PHE A 5 71.28 18.56 15.52
CA PHE A 5 69.99 19.25 15.41
C PHE A 5 68.91 18.36 16.06
N PRO A 6 68.01 18.89 16.91
CA PRO A 6 66.97 18.08 17.52
C PRO A 6 65.79 17.90 16.55
N LEU A 7 65.49 16.65 16.20
CA LEU A 7 64.21 16.27 15.60
C LEU A 7 63.12 16.47 16.67
N LYS A 8 62.27 17.47 16.49
CA LYS A 8 61.00 17.55 17.22
C LYS A 8 60.07 16.49 16.65
N ALA A 9 59.82 15.43 17.42
CA ALA A 9 58.79 14.45 17.12
C ALA A 9 57.42 15.12 17.22
N ALA A 10 56.72 15.25 16.09
CA ALA A 10 55.31 15.61 16.05
C ALA A 10 54.50 14.33 16.21
N LEU A 11 53.90 14.14 17.39
CA LEU A 11 52.85 13.15 17.62
C LEU A 11 51.58 13.63 16.91
N THR A 12 51.35 13.17 15.69
CA THR A 12 50.03 13.27 15.04
C THR A 12 49.10 12.26 15.70
N VAL A 13 48.25 12.75 16.61
CA VAL A 13 47.10 12.02 17.13
C VAL A 13 46.06 11.95 16.01
N SER A 14 46.01 10.81 15.31
CA SER A 14 44.92 10.52 14.38
C SER A 14 43.65 10.29 15.19
N ALA A 15 42.81 11.32 15.27
CA ALA A 15 41.44 11.18 15.74
C ALA A 15 40.68 10.29 14.74
N VAL A 16 40.43 9.04 15.14
CA VAL A 16 39.50 8.16 14.44
C VAL A 16 38.10 8.72 14.67
N VAL A 17 37.61 9.49 13.71
CA VAL A 17 36.21 9.91 13.66
C VAL A 17 35.39 8.67 13.32
N PHE A 18 34.85 8.01 14.33
CA PHE A 18 33.78 7.04 14.15
C PHE A 18 32.56 7.82 13.63
N LEU A 19 32.37 7.82 12.31
CA LEU A 19 31.10 8.20 11.70
C LEU A 19 30.09 7.09 12.02
N SER A 20 29.48 7.17 13.19
CA SER A 20 28.23 6.46 13.49
C SER A 20 27.14 7.06 12.59
N ALA A 21 26.96 6.46 11.42
CA ALA A 21 25.75 6.65 10.62
C ALA A 21 24.58 6.03 11.38
N CYS A 22 23.98 6.80 12.28
CA CYS A 22 22.66 6.49 12.80
C CYS A 22 21.68 6.64 11.63
N SER A 23 21.25 5.51 11.09
CA SER A 23 20.05 5.43 10.26
C SER A 23 18.87 5.96 11.07
N ASN A 24 18.54 7.24 10.89
CA ASN A 24 17.28 7.83 11.35
C ASN A 24 16.14 7.25 10.50
N VAL A 25 15.77 6.00 10.78
CA VAL A 25 14.43 5.52 10.48
C VAL A 25 13.54 6.25 11.48
N GLN A 26 13.04 7.41 11.08
CA GLN A 26 12.07 8.15 11.87
C GLN A 26 10.79 7.31 11.89
N LYS A 27 10.66 6.42 12.88
CA LYS A 27 9.40 5.74 13.17
C LYS A 27 8.38 6.83 13.45
N GLN A 28 7.45 7.04 12.52
CA GLN A 28 6.32 7.92 12.76
C GLN A 28 5.48 7.24 13.85
N GLY A 29 5.41 7.87 15.03
CA GLY A 29 4.69 7.34 16.19
C GLY A 29 3.18 7.45 16.03
N VAL A 30 2.44 7.55 17.12
CA VAL A 30 0.99 7.85 17.10
C VAL A 30 0.69 9.24 16.52
N PHE A 31 -0.56 9.51 16.14
CA PHE A 31 -0.96 10.88 15.79
C PHE A 31 -0.97 11.77 17.03
N SER A 32 -0.59 13.03 16.87
CA SER A 32 -0.87 14.07 17.86
C SER A 32 -2.30 14.58 17.70
N GLN A 33 -2.87 15.11 18.79
CA GLN A 33 -4.22 15.69 18.79
C GLN A 33 -4.40 16.75 17.68
N ALA A 34 -3.39 17.59 17.47
CA ALA A 34 -3.41 18.60 16.42
C ALA A 34 -3.48 18.00 15.01
N GLU A 35 -2.80 16.88 14.74
CA GLU A 35 -2.89 16.21 13.44
C GLU A 35 -4.28 15.61 13.22
N VAL A 36 -4.91 15.07 14.26
CA VAL A 36 -6.21 14.43 14.11
C VAL A 36 -7.35 15.44 13.95
N GLU A 37 -7.29 16.59 14.61
CA GLU A 37 -8.29 17.67 14.48
C GLU A 37 -8.44 18.19 13.04
N HIS A 38 -7.44 17.97 12.17
CA HIS A 38 -7.50 18.34 10.76
C HIS A 38 -8.30 17.33 9.90
N HIS A 39 -8.67 16.19 10.48
CA HIS A 39 -9.40 15.13 9.81
C HIS A 39 -10.80 15.05 10.43
N ASP A 40 -11.85 15.24 9.63
CA ASP A 40 -13.25 15.12 10.07
C ASP A 40 -13.61 13.64 10.28
N ILE A 41 -13.09 13.07 11.36
CA ILE A 41 -13.21 11.65 11.71
C ILE A 41 -13.88 11.45 13.06
N ARG A 42 -14.41 10.25 13.28
CA ARG A 42 -15.11 9.92 14.53
C ARG A 42 -14.18 10.06 15.74
N PRO A 43 -14.67 10.58 16.89
CA PRO A 43 -13.86 10.71 18.09
C PRO A 43 -13.22 9.40 18.55
N THR A 44 -13.94 8.28 18.48
CA THR A 44 -13.40 6.96 18.84
C THR A 44 -12.20 6.56 17.99
N PHE A 45 -12.23 6.89 16.70
CA PHE A 45 -11.11 6.62 15.80
C PHE A 45 -9.93 7.57 16.07
N SER A 46 -10.21 8.85 16.31
CA SER A 46 -9.19 9.83 16.72
C SER A 46 -8.39 9.35 17.93
N HIS A 47 -9.09 8.95 19.00
CA HIS A 47 -8.44 8.47 20.23
C HIS A 47 -7.63 7.18 19.99
N ALA A 48 -8.06 6.33 19.06
CA ALA A 48 -7.30 5.13 18.71
C ALA A 48 -6.02 5.48 17.93
N LEU A 49 -6.04 6.47 17.03
CA LEU A 49 -4.86 6.93 16.30
C LEU A 49 -3.79 7.56 17.21
N GLU A 50 -4.20 8.13 18.35
CA GLU A 50 -3.31 8.67 19.39
C GLU A 50 -2.67 7.59 20.28
N ARG A 51 -3.20 6.36 20.26
CA ARG A 51 -2.76 5.28 21.15
C ARG A 51 -2.10 4.11 20.44
N GLU A 52 -2.56 3.80 19.24
CA GLU A 52 -2.22 2.58 18.51
C GLU A 52 -1.31 2.93 17.31
N GLU A 53 0.01 2.80 17.50
CA GLU A 53 1.02 3.17 16.50
C GLU A 53 0.81 2.44 15.15
N TRP A 54 0.40 1.17 15.19
CA TRP A 54 0.15 0.39 13.97
C TRP A 54 -1.02 0.97 13.16
N LEU A 55 -2.09 1.40 13.83
CA LEU A 55 -3.28 1.97 13.20
C LEU A 55 -2.97 3.36 12.65
N ALA A 56 -2.22 4.15 13.41
CA ALA A 56 -1.70 5.44 12.96
C ALA A 56 -0.89 5.29 11.67
N ASN A 57 0.04 4.34 11.63
CA ASN A 57 0.87 4.11 10.45
C ASN A 57 0.08 3.64 9.22
N GLU A 58 -0.92 2.76 9.40
CA GLU A 58 -1.81 2.38 8.30
C GLU A 58 -2.67 3.55 7.81
N TYR A 59 -3.21 4.36 8.73
CA TYR A 59 -4.02 5.53 8.37
C TYR A 59 -3.19 6.60 7.63
N ARG A 60 -1.93 6.82 8.01
CA ARG A 60 -1.02 7.71 7.23
C ARG A 60 -0.80 7.23 5.80
N LYS A 61 -0.64 5.91 5.59
CA LYS A 61 -0.54 5.36 4.23
C LYS A 61 -1.80 5.66 3.43
N TYR A 62 -2.97 5.47 4.03
CA TYR A 62 -4.25 5.84 3.43
C TYR A 62 -4.33 7.34 3.12
N LEU A 63 -3.93 8.22 4.05
CA LEU A 63 -3.97 9.67 3.82
C LEU A 63 -3.09 10.08 2.63
N ALA A 64 -1.94 9.42 2.43
CA ALA A 64 -1.03 9.66 1.32
C ALA A 64 -1.55 9.17 -0.05
N THR A 65 -2.59 8.33 -0.11
CA THR A 65 -3.16 7.87 -1.38
C THR A 65 -4.11 8.89 -2.00
N LYS A 66 -4.48 8.66 -3.27
CA LYS A 66 -5.31 9.55 -4.09
C LYS A 66 -6.55 8.84 -4.64
N GLY A 67 -7.40 9.60 -5.30
CA GLY A 67 -8.61 9.09 -5.96
C GLY A 67 -9.73 8.76 -4.98
N ASN A 68 -10.73 7.99 -5.44
CA ASN A 68 -11.78 7.50 -4.54
C ASN A 68 -11.15 6.49 -3.58
N LYS A 69 -11.19 6.80 -2.29
CA LYS A 69 -10.56 6.00 -1.24
C LYS A 69 -11.46 5.88 -0.01
N ALA A 70 -11.29 4.78 0.72
CA ALA A 70 -11.98 4.55 1.98
C ALA A 70 -11.08 3.77 2.94
N PHE A 71 -11.22 4.05 4.23
CA PHE A 71 -10.51 3.41 5.33
C PHE A 71 -11.51 2.76 6.27
N ALA A 72 -11.32 1.47 6.54
CA ALA A 72 -12.16 0.68 7.42
C ALA A 72 -11.37 0.15 8.61
N VAL A 73 -12.00 0.11 9.77
CA VAL A 73 -11.44 -0.45 11.01
C VAL A 73 -12.39 -1.49 11.56
N TYR A 74 -11.83 -2.61 12.00
CA TYR A 74 -12.53 -3.59 12.80
C TYR A 74 -12.32 -3.27 14.28
N TRP A 75 -13.42 -3.05 14.98
CA TRP A 75 -13.44 -2.89 16.44
C TRP A 75 -13.87 -4.20 17.08
N ASP A 76 -13.08 -4.69 18.04
CA ASP A 76 -13.44 -5.86 18.81
C ASP A 76 -14.61 -5.57 19.78
N GLY A 77 -15.08 -6.61 20.49
CA GLY A 77 -16.18 -6.47 21.44
C GLY A 77 -15.88 -5.57 22.65
N LEU A 78 -14.62 -5.18 22.84
CA LEU A 78 -14.16 -4.29 23.91
C LEU A 78 -13.92 -2.86 23.39
N GLY A 79 -14.10 -2.62 22.08
CA GLY A 79 -13.89 -1.32 21.45
C GLY A 79 -12.42 -1.02 21.14
N TYR A 80 -11.55 -2.04 21.07
CA TYR A 80 -10.18 -1.86 20.58
C TYR A 80 -10.11 -2.16 19.08
N PRO A 81 -9.33 -1.38 18.31
CA PRO A 81 -9.10 -1.70 16.92
C PRO A 81 -8.22 -2.95 16.85
N SER A 82 -8.59 -3.94 16.04
CA SER A 82 -7.81 -5.19 15.91
C SER A 82 -7.45 -5.52 14.47
N ALA A 83 -8.03 -4.82 13.50
CA ALA A 83 -7.64 -4.87 12.09
C ALA A 83 -8.06 -3.58 11.39
N SER A 84 -7.41 -3.29 10.27
CA SER A 84 -7.82 -2.22 9.36
C SER A 84 -7.73 -2.71 7.92
N GLY A 85 -8.42 -2.05 7.02
CA GLY A 85 -8.30 -2.24 5.59
C GLY A 85 -8.66 -0.97 4.86
N TYR A 86 -7.88 -0.61 3.85
CA TYR A 86 -8.18 0.57 3.05
C TYR A 86 -8.05 0.27 1.58
N SER A 87 -8.73 1.07 0.79
CA SER A 87 -8.63 1.03 -0.67
C SER A 87 -8.52 2.46 -1.21
N ASP A 88 -7.94 2.57 -2.39
CA ASP A 88 -7.60 3.84 -3.01
C ASP A 88 -7.72 3.78 -4.53
N ASP A 89 -7.73 4.96 -5.14
CA ASP A 89 -7.78 5.17 -6.60
C ASP A 89 -8.88 4.37 -7.31
N LYS A 90 -9.99 4.08 -6.61
CA LYS A 90 -11.08 3.27 -7.16
C LYS A 90 -11.89 4.06 -8.18
N LEU A 91 -12.53 3.34 -9.10
CA LEU A 91 -13.37 3.97 -10.13
C LEU A 91 -14.61 4.67 -9.54
N SER A 92 -15.04 4.29 -8.34
CA SER A 92 -16.11 4.96 -7.62
C SER A 92 -15.95 4.83 -6.11
N MET A 93 -16.62 5.72 -5.36
CA MET A 93 -16.72 5.60 -3.90
C MET A 93 -17.38 4.31 -3.44
N THR A 94 -18.35 3.79 -4.19
CA THR A 94 -18.99 2.50 -3.86
C THR A 94 -17.99 1.35 -3.90
N ILE A 95 -17.10 1.34 -4.90
CA ILE A 95 -16.03 0.33 -4.98
C ILE A 95 -15.02 0.55 -3.86
N ALA A 96 -14.65 1.80 -3.56
CA ALA A 96 -13.72 2.12 -2.47
C ALA A 96 -14.20 1.59 -1.11
N ARG A 97 -15.45 1.88 -0.76
CA ARG A 97 -16.09 1.39 0.48
C ARG A 97 -16.10 -0.14 0.54
N LYS A 98 -16.59 -0.79 -0.53
CA LYS A 98 -16.69 -2.25 -0.59
C LYS A 98 -15.33 -2.92 -0.40
N GLU A 99 -14.30 -2.41 -1.07
CA GLU A 99 -12.96 -2.99 -0.99
C GLU A 99 -12.29 -2.75 0.36
N ALA A 100 -12.44 -1.55 0.95
CA ALA A 100 -11.92 -1.27 2.28
C ALA A 100 -12.55 -2.20 3.34
N LEU A 101 -13.88 -2.38 3.29
CA LEU A 101 -14.58 -3.32 4.18
C LEU A 101 -14.16 -4.77 3.96
N ARG A 102 -14.03 -5.21 2.70
CA ARG A 102 -13.60 -6.57 2.38
C ARG A 102 -12.20 -6.85 2.92
N LEU A 103 -11.26 -5.93 2.73
CA LEU A 103 -9.89 -6.05 3.25
C LEU A 103 -9.88 -6.06 4.78
N CYS A 104 -10.60 -5.14 5.41
CA CYS A 104 -10.74 -5.09 6.87
C CYS A 104 -11.27 -6.43 7.41
N GLN A 105 -12.32 -6.98 6.79
CA GLN A 105 -12.91 -8.26 7.19
C GLN A 105 -11.89 -9.40 7.04
N ALA A 106 -11.20 -9.45 5.90
CA ALA A 106 -10.20 -10.49 5.64
C ALA A 106 -9.04 -10.45 6.64
N TYR A 107 -8.56 -9.25 7.00
CA TYR A 107 -7.50 -9.09 7.99
C TYR A 107 -7.97 -9.36 9.42
N SER A 108 -9.23 -9.08 9.75
CA SER A 108 -9.79 -9.38 11.07
C SER A 108 -9.94 -10.87 11.35
N GLN A 109 -9.93 -11.71 10.30
CA GLN A 109 -10.28 -13.15 10.36
C GLN A 109 -11.65 -13.40 11.02
N SER A 110 -12.51 -12.38 11.09
CA SER A 110 -13.80 -12.41 11.76
C SER A 110 -14.92 -12.52 10.74
N GLN A 111 -15.86 -13.42 10.99
CA GLN A 111 -17.11 -13.51 10.22
C GLN A 111 -18.17 -12.50 10.68
N ARG A 112 -17.85 -11.65 11.68
CA ARG A 112 -18.80 -10.69 12.26
C ARG A 112 -18.66 -9.31 11.60
N GLN A 113 -19.79 -8.62 11.48
CA GLN A 113 -19.94 -7.32 10.79
C GLN A 113 -19.42 -6.12 11.60
N TYR A 114 -18.22 -6.18 12.19
CA TYR A 114 -17.67 -5.06 12.98
C TYR A 114 -16.66 -4.18 12.22
N CYS A 115 -16.42 -4.43 10.94
CA CYS A 115 -15.70 -3.48 10.09
C CYS A 115 -16.60 -2.29 9.75
N VAL A 116 -16.12 -1.09 10.06
CA VAL A 116 -16.83 0.17 9.83
C VAL A 116 -15.94 1.13 9.06
N ILE A 117 -16.54 1.96 8.19
CA ILE A 117 -15.80 3.04 7.51
C ILE A 117 -15.52 4.13 8.53
N GLU A 118 -14.25 4.49 8.69
CA GLU A 118 -13.80 5.57 9.56
C GLU A 118 -13.50 6.87 8.81
N ASP A 119 -13.08 6.75 7.56
CA ASP A 119 -12.77 7.87 6.68
C ASP A 119 -13.00 7.43 5.24
N GLU A 120 -13.46 8.36 4.42
CA GLU A 120 -13.56 8.18 2.98
C GLU A 120 -13.46 9.52 2.24
N LYS A 121 -12.86 9.49 1.07
CA LYS A 121 -12.67 10.69 0.24
C LYS A 121 -12.88 10.39 -1.23
N GLY A 122 -13.74 11.18 -1.85
CA GLY A 122 -13.98 11.16 -3.29
C GLY A 122 -12.94 11.93 -4.09
N THR A 123 -12.93 11.68 -5.39
CA THR A 123 -12.17 12.47 -6.37
C THR A 123 -13.08 13.06 -7.43
N ASP A 124 -12.72 14.22 -7.95
CA ASP A 124 -13.38 14.87 -9.09
C ASP A 124 -12.86 14.33 -10.45
N ARG A 125 -12.06 13.26 -10.45
CA ARG A 125 -11.59 12.62 -11.68
C ARG A 125 -12.78 12.11 -12.50
N GLU A 126 -12.71 12.35 -13.81
CA GLU A 126 -13.73 11.91 -14.76
C GLU A 126 -13.98 10.40 -14.64
N PRO A 127 -15.24 9.96 -14.46
CA PRO A 127 -15.56 8.54 -14.34
C PRO A 127 -15.19 7.76 -15.60
N LEU A 128 -14.52 6.62 -15.43
CA LEU A 128 -14.37 5.64 -16.51
C LEU A 128 -15.68 4.86 -16.71
N ARG A 129 -16.00 4.56 -17.97
CA ARG A 129 -17.13 3.70 -18.31
C ARG A 129 -16.78 2.25 -17.99
N SER A 130 -17.39 1.68 -16.95
CA SER A 130 -17.13 0.32 -16.51
C SER A 130 -17.43 -0.75 -17.58
N THR A 131 -18.25 -0.42 -18.59
CA THR A 131 -18.57 -1.33 -19.72
C THR A 131 -17.39 -1.62 -20.63
N ASP A 132 -16.36 -0.77 -20.59
CA ASP A 132 -15.23 -0.85 -21.51
C ASP A 132 -14.11 -1.75 -20.96
N PHE A 133 -14.30 -2.29 -19.76
CA PHE A 133 -13.28 -3.02 -19.01
C PHE A 133 -13.83 -4.32 -18.41
N PRO A 134 -12.97 -5.34 -18.17
CA PRO A 134 -13.36 -6.51 -17.41
C PRO A 134 -13.66 -6.16 -15.95
N LYS A 135 -14.38 -7.03 -15.24
CA LYS A 135 -14.86 -6.77 -13.88
C LYS A 135 -13.73 -6.55 -12.86
N GLU A 136 -12.53 -7.01 -13.15
CA GLU A 136 -11.32 -6.85 -12.34
C GLU A 136 -10.72 -5.44 -12.46
N VAL A 137 -11.13 -4.63 -13.42
CA VAL A 137 -10.75 -3.21 -13.49
C VAL A 137 -11.63 -2.43 -12.51
N ILE A 138 -11.14 -2.29 -11.29
CA ILE A 138 -11.88 -1.65 -10.18
C ILE A 138 -11.21 -0.34 -9.71
N ALA A 139 -9.99 -0.07 -10.15
CA ALA A 139 -9.23 1.14 -9.92
C ALA A 139 -8.77 1.78 -11.23
N TYR A 140 -8.45 3.07 -11.20
CA TYR A 140 -7.92 3.75 -12.39
C TYR A 140 -6.56 3.16 -12.82
N ARG A 141 -5.68 2.84 -11.86
CA ARG A 141 -4.46 2.07 -12.14
C ARG A 141 -4.71 0.73 -12.86
N ASP A 142 -5.83 0.06 -12.57
CA ASP A 142 -6.17 -1.21 -13.24
C ASP A 142 -6.51 -0.94 -14.71
N ALA A 143 -7.21 0.17 -14.99
CA ALA A 143 -7.52 0.58 -16.36
C ALA A 143 -6.25 0.87 -17.17
N ASP A 144 -5.26 1.52 -16.56
CA ASP A 144 -3.96 1.78 -17.19
C ASP A 144 -3.24 0.47 -17.54
N HIS A 145 -3.19 -0.50 -16.62
CA HIS A 145 -2.64 -1.83 -16.89
C HIS A 145 -3.41 -2.61 -17.96
N TRP A 146 -4.74 -2.49 -17.98
CA TRP A 146 -5.56 -3.11 -19.02
C TRP A 146 -5.27 -2.53 -20.41
N GLN A 147 -5.15 -1.20 -20.50
CA GLN A 147 -4.80 -0.53 -21.76
C GLN A 147 -3.39 -0.92 -22.24
N GLU A 148 -2.42 -1.03 -21.33
CA GLU A 148 -1.09 -1.55 -21.64
C GLU A 148 -1.13 -2.98 -22.21
N TYR A 149 -1.93 -3.87 -21.60
CA TYR A 149 -2.13 -5.22 -22.09
C TYR A 149 -2.77 -5.24 -23.48
N VAL A 150 -3.83 -4.46 -23.71
CA VAL A 150 -4.51 -4.40 -25.03
C VAL A 150 -3.55 -3.88 -26.11
N SER A 151 -2.74 -2.87 -25.80
CA SER A 151 -1.77 -2.29 -26.75
C SER A 151 -0.52 -3.15 -26.99
N THR A 152 -0.23 -4.09 -26.10
CA THR A 152 0.91 -5.00 -26.21
C THR A 152 0.69 -6.01 -27.33
N ARG A 153 1.72 -6.26 -28.13
CA ARG A 153 1.75 -7.31 -29.17
C ARG A 153 2.55 -8.53 -28.73
N GLY A 154 2.28 -9.65 -29.39
CA GLY A 154 2.94 -10.93 -29.15
C GLY A 154 2.32 -11.68 -27.98
N HIS A 155 3.00 -12.73 -27.53
CA HIS A 155 2.51 -13.57 -26.44
C HIS A 155 2.50 -12.82 -25.12
N LYS A 156 1.33 -12.62 -24.54
CA LYS A 156 1.08 -11.76 -23.39
C LYS A 156 -0.04 -12.32 -22.52
N ALA A 157 0.03 -11.99 -21.23
CA ALA A 157 -1.03 -12.34 -20.30
C ALA A 157 -1.21 -11.23 -19.27
N ILE A 158 -2.41 -11.12 -18.73
CA ILE A 158 -2.72 -10.22 -17.62
C ILE A 158 -3.47 -10.99 -16.54
N ALA A 159 -3.06 -10.78 -15.30
CA ALA A 159 -3.54 -11.51 -14.14
C ALA A 159 -3.96 -10.57 -13.02
N GLY A 160 -4.91 -11.03 -12.24
CA GLY A 160 -5.42 -10.29 -11.09
C GLY A 160 -6.21 -11.18 -10.15
N ASN A 161 -6.92 -10.52 -9.25
CA ASN A 161 -7.75 -11.15 -8.23
C ASN A 161 -8.96 -10.25 -7.93
N GLN A 162 -9.70 -10.55 -6.86
CA GLN A 162 -10.84 -9.75 -6.43
C GLN A 162 -10.48 -8.30 -6.04
N SER A 163 -9.20 -8.01 -5.79
CA SER A 163 -8.66 -6.68 -5.46
C SER A 163 -8.15 -5.90 -6.66
N GLY A 164 -8.41 -6.41 -7.87
CA GLY A 164 -8.07 -5.78 -9.14
C GLY A 164 -6.93 -6.46 -9.88
N ILE A 165 -6.41 -5.77 -10.90
CA ILE A 165 -5.26 -6.23 -11.69
C ILE A 165 -3.99 -6.16 -10.81
N LYS A 166 -3.10 -7.14 -10.97
CA LYS A 166 -1.85 -7.24 -10.19
C LYS A 166 -0.60 -7.36 -11.05
N ALA A 167 -0.71 -7.91 -12.24
CA ALA A 167 0.43 -8.09 -13.12
C ALA A 167 0.02 -8.26 -14.59
N GLY A 168 0.91 -7.86 -15.49
CA GLY A 168 0.88 -8.19 -16.91
C GLY A 168 2.27 -8.61 -17.36
N SER A 169 2.36 -9.55 -18.29
CA SER A 169 3.64 -10.13 -18.71
C SER A 169 3.68 -10.40 -20.22
N LYS A 170 4.90 -10.66 -20.72
CA LYS A 170 5.15 -11.21 -22.06
C LYS A 170 6.02 -12.46 -21.96
N GLY A 171 5.90 -13.33 -22.96
CA GLY A 171 6.68 -14.57 -23.07
C GLY A 171 7.08 -14.90 -24.50
N ALA A 172 7.89 -15.95 -24.66
CA ALA A 172 8.14 -16.55 -25.97
C ALA A 172 6.96 -17.41 -26.45
N SER A 173 6.03 -17.73 -25.55
CA SER A 173 4.75 -18.40 -25.83
C SER A 173 3.65 -17.88 -24.90
N GLN A 174 2.38 -18.11 -25.27
CA GLN A 174 1.24 -17.74 -24.43
C GLN A 174 1.34 -18.38 -23.03
N ALA A 175 1.70 -19.67 -22.95
CA ALA A 175 1.84 -20.39 -21.69
C ALA A 175 2.93 -19.79 -20.78
N GLU A 176 4.05 -19.36 -21.38
CA GLU A 176 5.12 -18.68 -20.62
C GLU A 176 4.65 -17.31 -20.10
N ALA A 177 3.89 -16.56 -20.91
CA ALA A 177 3.31 -15.29 -20.47
C ALA A 177 2.34 -15.53 -19.30
N GLU A 178 1.42 -16.47 -19.42
CA GLU A 178 0.47 -16.81 -18.34
C GLU A 178 1.19 -17.19 -17.04
N GLN A 179 2.21 -18.04 -17.11
CA GLN A 179 2.99 -18.44 -15.94
C GLN A 179 3.64 -17.22 -15.25
N LYS A 180 4.30 -16.35 -16.02
CA LYS A 180 4.94 -15.13 -15.48
C LYS A 180 3.91 -14.17 -14.88
N ALA A 181 2.76 -13.99 -15.53
CA ALA A 181 1.71 -13.10 -15.05
C ALA A 181 1.14 -13.61 -13.71
N LEU A 182 0.93 -14.92 -13.56
CA LEU A 182 0.46 -15.52 -12.31
C LEU A 182 1.50 -15.42 -11.19
N GLU A 183 2.78 -15.64 -11.49
CA GLU A 183 3.88 -15.50 -10.53
C GLU A 183 3.95 -14.06 -10.00
N GLN A 184 4.03 -13.08 -10.89
CA GLN A 184 4.04 -11.66 -10.53
C GLN A 184 2.74 -11.23 -9.82
N CYS A 185 1.58 -11.78 -10.20
CA CYS A 185 0.34 -11.52 -9.49
C CYS A 185 0.42 -11.95 -8.03
N ARG A 186 0.99 -13.14 -7.75
CA ARG A 186 1.14 -13.66 -6.38
C ARG A 186 2.13 -12.86 -5.56
N GLU A 187 3.20 -12.36 -6.18
CA GLU A 187 4.18 -11.47 -5.54
C GLU A 187 3.55 -10.12 -5.14
N ASN A 188 2.67 -9.59 -6.01
CA ASN A 188 2.02 -8.29 -5.80
C ASN A 188 0.70 -8.39 -5.00
N ALA A 189 0.17 -9.59 -4.79
CA ALA A 189 -1.06 -9.81 -4.05
C ALA A 189 -0.81 -9.68 -2.54
N SER A 190 -1.76 -9.06 -1.84
CA SER A 190 -1.79 -9.18 -0.38
C SER A 190 -2.05 -10.64 0.01
N TYR A 191 -1.52 -11.06 1.16
CA TYR A 191 -1.72 -12.41 1.70
C TYR A 191 -3.20 -12.77 1.90
N VAL A 192 -4.08 -11.78 2.02
CA VAL A 192 -5.54 -11.99 2.12
C VAL A 192 -6.26 -12.06 0.76
N SER A 193 -5.53 -12.04 -0.36
CA SER A 193 -6.10 -12.08 -1.72
C SER A 193 -5.18 -12.84 -2.67
N LEU A 194 -4.74 -14.04 -2.28
CA LEU A 194 -3.76 -14.85 -3.03
C LEU A 194 -4.32 -15.59 -4.25
N ASP A 195 -5.64 -15.62 -4.42
CA ASP A 195 -6.31 -16.34 -5.52
C ASP A 195 -6.17 -15.58 -6.86
N CYS A 196 -4.96 -15.57 -7.38
CA CYS A 196 -4.60 -15.02 -8.68
C CYS A 196 -5.06 -15.91 -9.82
N TYR A 197 -5.64 -15.31 -10.85
CA TYR A 197 -6.05 -15.99 -12.09
C TYR A 197 -5.75 -15.11 -13.31
N ILE A 198 -5.68 -15.78 -14.48
CA ILE A 198 -5.56 -15.10 -15.77
C ILE A 198 -6.90 -14.43 -16.10
N ILE A 199 -6.84 -13.13 -16.35
CA ILE A 199 -8.00 -12.34 -16.82
C ILE A 199 -8.09 -12.46 -18.34
N ALA A 200 -6.96 -12.34 -19.04
CA ALA A 200 -6.86 -12.51 -20.48
C ALA A 200 -5.43 -12.90 -20.91
N SER A 201 -5.31 -13.59 -22.05
CA SER A 201 -4.03 -14.00 -22.64
C SER A 201 -4.13 -14.15 -24.17
N GLU A 202 -3.00 -13.91 -24.86
CA GLU A 202 -2.79 -14.03 -26.32
C GLU A 202 -1.38 -14.59 -26.60
#